data_AF-A0A928MVN8-F1
#
_entry.id   AF-A0A928MVN8-F1
#
_cell.length_a   1.000
_cell.length_b   1.000
_cell.length_c   1.000
_cell.angle_alpha   90.00
_cell.angle_beta   90.00
_cell.angle_gamma   90.00
#
_symmetry.space_group_name_H-M   'P 1'
#
loop_
_entity.id
_entity.type
_entity.pdbx_description
1 polymer ?
#
loop_
_entity_poly.entity_id
_entity_poly.type
_entity_poly.pdbx_seq_one_letter_code
_entity_poly.pdbx_strand_id
1 'polypeptide(L)'
;MKKNWKKLTCLLVALTLMLASAGSVYAETLGNQSGQSMEQSVVVKGKYTLEGTQEKIISVDIAWDPMEFEYKEVADLNWSTENHTYSNPQADDWMPTTNTIRLGNHSNIPIGVTFAYTPKDGFSDVSAKFTLKKNNESVGTEGSMCILDEGKNVENSIITDQVDALVGLSGKMPSSYTSMTDIGSITITIAEATATNS
;
A
#
# COMPACT_ATOMS: atom_id res chain seq x y z
N MET A 1 -41.03 -71.05 -5.07
CA MET A 1 -40.06 -71.28 -6.16
C MET A 1 -40.77 -71.15 -7.50
N LYS A 2 -40.43 -70.14 -8.32
CA LYS A 2 -40.21 -70.25 -9.78
C LYS A 2 -39.71 -68.89 -10.29
N LYS A 3 -38.38 -68.82 -10.34
CA LYS A 3 -37.54 -67.83 -10.99
C LYS A 3 -37.66 -68.00 -12.49
N ASN A 4 -38.01 -66.95 -13.24
CA ASN A 4 -37.85 -66.92 -14.70
C ASN A 4 -37.30 -65.56 -15.11
N TRP A 5 -35.99 -65.54 -15.39
CA TRP A 5 -35.26 -64.41 -15.97
C TRP A 5 -35.01 -64.74 -17.44
N LYS A 6 -35.48 -63.90 -18.37
CA LYS A 6 -34.87 -63.77 -19.69
C LYS A 6 -34.67 -62.27 -19.95
N LYS A 7 -33.41 -61.90 -20.15
CA LYS A 7 -32.94 -60.55 -20.45
C LYS A 7 -33.43 -60.14 -21.84
N LEU A 8 -33.98 -58.94 -21.99
CA LEU A 8 -33.91 -58.19 -23.24
C LEU A 8 -33.77 -56.71 -22.92
N THR A 9 -32.60 -56.20 -23.24
CA THR A 9 -32.13 -54.82 -23.15
C THR A 9 -32.84 -53.96 -24.19
N CYS A 10 -33.43 -52.82 -23.80
CA CYS A 10 -33.82 -51.72 -24.69
C CYS A 10 -33.88 -50.45 -23.82
N LEU A 11 -32.77 -49.71 -23.71
CA LEU A 11 -32.41 -48.52 -24.49
C LEU A 11 -33.26 -47.29 -24.14
N LEU A 12 -32.57 -46.30 -23.52
CA LEU A 12 -32.83 -44.86 -23.40
C LEU A 12 -34.29 -44.37 -23.21
N VAL A 13 -34.51 -43.60 -22.13
CA VAL A 13 -34.94 -42.18 -22.14
C VAL A 13 -35.18 -41.77 -20.69
N ALA A 14 -34.27 -40.95 -20.14
CA ALA A 14 -34.53 -40.13 -18.94
C ALA A 14 -33.48 -39.02 -18.85
N LEU A 15 -33.35 -38.22 -19.93
CA LEU A 15 -32.69 -36.91 -19.81
C LEU A 15 -33.79 -35.94 -19.40
N THR A 16 -33.85 -35.64 -18.10
CA THR A 16 -34.81 -34.71 -17.53
C THR A 16 -34.63 -33.31 -18.13
N LEU A 17 -35.70 -32.80 -18.73
CA LEU A 17 -35.92 -31.40 -19.06
C LEU A 17 -35.72 -30.53 -17.81
N MET A 18 -34.63 -29.76 -17.77
CA MET A 18 -34.59 -28.47 -17.10
C MET A 18 -33.84 -27.52 -18.02
N LEU A 19 -34.57 -26.57 -18.59
CA LEU A 19 -34.24 -25.15 -18.67
C LEU A 19 -35.32 -24.51 -19.56
N ALA A 20 -36.46 -24.16 -18.96
CA ALA A 20 -37.35 -23.17 -19.55
C ALA A 20 -36.76 -21.79 -19.24
N SER A 21 -35.76 -21.35 -20.01
CA SER A 21 -35.51 -19.92 -20.14
C SER A 21 -36.49 -19.39 -21.17
N ALA A 22 -37.55 -18.74 -20.73
CA ALA A 22 -38.41 -17.95 -21.60
C ALA A 22 -37.54 -16.84 -22.23
N GLY A 23 -37.11 -17.05 -23.47
CA GLY A 23 -36.56 -15.98 -24.29
C GLY A 23 -37.71 -15.11 -24.75
N SER A 24 -37.77 -13.85 -24.30
CA SER A 24 -38.71 -12.88 -24.85
C SER A 24 -38.35 -12.64 -26.32
N VAL A 25 -39.18 -13.10 -27.25
CA VAL A 25 -39.08 -12.76 -28.67
C VAL A 25 -39.81 -11.44 -28.87
N TYR A 26 -39.09 -10.36 -29.15
CA TYR A 26 -39.67 -9.09 -29.57
C TYR A 26 -39.54 -9.00 -31.09
N ALA A 27 -40.67 -9.04 -31.80
CA ALA A 27 -40.76 -8.70 -33.21
C ALA A 27 -41.49 -7.36 -33.32
N GLU A 28 -40.87 -6.38 -33.96
CA GLU A 28 -41.49 -5.08 -34.21
C GLU A 28 -41.43 -4.79 -35.72
N THR A 29 -42.59 -4.57 -36.34
CA THR A 29 -42.72 -4.35 -37.78
C THR A 29 -42.62 -2.85 -38.08
N LEU A 30 -41.65 -2.47 -38.92
CA LEU A 30 -41.62 -1.16 -39.55
C LEU A 30 -42.69 -1.08 -40.64
N GLY A 31 -43.72 -0.25 -40.45
CA GLY A 31 -44.79 -0.05 -41.44
C GLY A 31 -44.31 0.77 -42.65
N ASN A 32 -44.78 0.42 -43.85
CA ASN A 32 -44.43 1.14 -45.09
C ASN A 32 -45.02 2.56 -45.12
N GLN A 33 -44.18 3.59 -45.06
CA GLN A 33 -44.55 4.94 -45.52
C GLN A 33 -43.56 5.43 -46.58
N SER A 34 -44.08 5.82 -47.74
CA SER A 34 -43.29 6.27 -48.90
C SER A 34 -42.69 7.65 -48.64
N GLY A 35 -41.36 7.75 -48.73
CA GLY A 35 -40.63 9.03 -48.85
C GLY A 35 -40.00 9.59 -47.57
N GLN A 36 -39.97 8.85 -46.46
CA GLN A 36 -39.27 9.26 -45.24
C GLN A 36 -38.23 8.23 -44.80
N SER A 37 -37.14 8.67 -44.17
CA SER A 37 -36.15 7.78 -43.54
C SER A 37 -36.79 7.07 -42.35
N MET A 38 -36.67 5.74 -42.28
CA MET A 38 -37.20 4.95 -41.18
C MET A 38 -36.06 4.44 -40.32
N GLU A 39 -36.10 4.74 -39.02
CA GLU A 39 -35.10 4.31 -38.05
C GLU A 39 -35.77 3.44 -36.98
N GLN A 40 -35.15 2.30 -36.65
CA GLN A 40 -35.55 1.44 -35.55
C GLN A 40 -34.36 1.17 -34.67
N SER A 41 -34.53 1.41 -33.36
CA SER A 41 -33.48 1.20 -32.37
C SER A 41 -33.80 -0.02 -31.53
N VAL A 42 -32.89 -0.99 -31.50
CA VAL A 42 -32.98 -2.15 -30.61
C VAL A 42 -32.12 -1.89 -29.38
N VAL A 43 -32.68 -2.12 -28.20
CA VAL A 43 -31.95 -1.97 -26.93
C VAL A 43 -31.01 -3.15 -26.75
N VAL A 44 -29.70 -2.92 -26.91
CA VAL A 44 -28.66 -3.90 -26.63
C VAL A 44 -28.29 -3.83 -25.15
N LYS A 45 -28.40 -4.96 -24.43
CA LYS A 45 -28.02 -5.08 -23.02
C LYS A 45 -26.84 -6.03 -22.88
N GLY A 46 -25.75 -5.53 -22.32
CA GLY A 46 -24.58 -6.34 -21.93
C GLY A 46 -24.52 -6.54 -20.42
N LYS A 47 -23.98 -7.69 -19.99
CA LYS A 47 -23.61 -7.93 -18.59
C LYS A 47 -22.16 -8.39 -18.57
N TYR A 48 -21.32 -7.68 -17.83
CA TYR A 48 -19.96 -8.12 -17.52
C TYR A 48 -20.02 -9.04 -16.29
N THR A 49 -19.34 -10.18 -16.37
CA THR A 49 -19.12 -11.11 -15.26
C THR A 49 -17.66 -11.52 -15.26
N LEU A 50 -16.97 -11.28 -14.16
CA LEU A 50 -15.63 -11.78 -13.90
C LEU A 50 -15.76 -13.05 -13.05
N GLU A 51 -15.27 -14.19 -13.55
CA GLU A 51 -15.17 -15.42 -12.77
C GLU A 51 -13.72 -15.69 -12.40
N GLY A 52 -13.44 -15.85 -11.10
CA GLY A 52 -12.11 -16.11 -10.53
C GLY A 52 -11.73 -15.12 -9.43
N THR A 53 -10.99 -15.59 -8.42
CA THR A 53 -10.30 -14.72 -7.45
C THR A 53 -8.99 -14.28 -8.09
N GLN A 54 -8.75 -12.99 -8.25
CA GLN A 54 -7.43 -12.51 -8.66
C GLN A 54 -6.40 -12.88 -7.57
N GLU A 55 -5.25 -13.41 -7.98
CA GLU A 55 -4.14 -13.69 -7.07
C GLU A 55 -3.63 -12.37 -6.47
N LYS A 56 -3.34 -12.34 -5.17
CA LYS A 56 -2.78 -11.17 -4.51
C LYS A 56 -1.28 -11.10 -4.79
N ILE A 57 -0.84 -10.00 -5.37
CA ILE A 57 0.55 -9.75 -5.75
C ILE A 57 1.02 -8.50 -5.02
N ILE A 58 2.05 -8.65 -4.20
CA ILE A 58 2.73 -7.53 -3.53
C ILE A 58 3.94 -7.11 -4.37
N SER A 59 3.96 -5.84 -4.77
CA SER A 59 5.06 -5.21 -5.50
C SER A 59 5.26 -3.80 -4.97
N VAL A 60 6.48 -3.46 -4.56
CA VAL A 60 6.80 -2.18 -3.89
C VAL A 60 8.10 -1.64 -4.42
N ASP A 61 8.11 -0.34 -4.69
CA ASP A 61 9.32 0.42 -4.99
C ASP A 61 9.81 1.09 -3.71
N ILE A 62 11.09 0.91 -3.38
CA ILE A 62 11.70 1.49 -2.18
C ILE A 62 12.97 2.23 -2.60
N ALA A 63 13.06 3.50 -2.22
CA ALA A 63 14.25 4.32 -2.37
C ALA A 63 14.55 5.03 -1.05
N TRP A 64 15.82 5.30 -0.77
CA TRP A 64 16.22 6.05 0.42
C TRP A 64 17.39 6.98 0.12
N ASP A 65 17.42 8.08 0.84
CA ASP A 65 18.57 8.99 0.90
C ASP A 65 19.72 8.34 1.70
N PRO A 66 20.97 8.85 1.67
CA PRO A 66 22.14 8.29 2.36
C PRO A 66 22.00 7.93 3.85
N MET A 67 21.06 8.52 4.59
CA MET A 67 20.86 8.31 6.04
C MET A 67 22.10 8.68 6.87
N GLU A 68 22.80 9.74 6.47
CA GLU A 68 23.95 10.27 7.20
C GLU A 68 23.52 11.44 8.11
N PHE A 69 23.90 11.34 9.39
CA PHE A 69 23.55 12.31 10.42
C PHE A 69 24.80 12.74 11.17
N GLU A 70 24.96 14.05 11.35
CA GLU A 70 26.02 14.64 12.18
C GLU A 70 25.44 15.04 13.54
N TYR A 71 26.03 14.57 14.64
CA TYR A 71 25.66 15.02 15.98
C TYR A 71 26.54 16.19 16.38
N LYS A 72 25.91 17.33 16.68
CA LYS A 72 26.64 18.53 17.12
C LYS A 72 26.39 18.77 18.59
N GLU A 73 27.44 18.61 19.39
CA GLU A 73 27.47 19.07 20.78
C GLU A 73 27.88 20.54 20.81
N VAL A 74 27.06 21.40 21.41
CA VAL A 74 27.39 22.83 21.53
C VAL A 74 28.09 23.05 22.86
N ALA A 75 29.39 23.30 22.82
CA ALA A 75 30.21 23.52 24.02
C ALA A 75 30.19 24.98 24.53
N ASP A 76 29.66 25.93 23.75
CA ASP A 76 29.70 27.35 24.07
C ASP A 76 28.63 27.71 25.11
N LEU A 77 29.04 27.70 26.37
CA LEU A 77 28.24 28.17 27.49
C LEU A 77 28.33 29.70 27.60
N ASN A 78 27.18 30.37 27.50
CA ASN A 78 27.06 31.79 27.78
C ASN A 78 27.03 32.02 29.30
N TRP A 79 28.01 32.76 29.81
CA TRP A 79 27.99 33.21 31.19
C TRP A 79 26.99 34.36 31.38
N SER A 80 26.00 34.16 32.24
CA SER A 80 25.12 35.22 32.74
C SER A 80 25.79 35.90 33.95
N THR A 81 26.19 37.16 33.82
CA THR A 81 26.73 37.95 34.94
C THR A 81 25.68 38.33 35.97
N GLU A 82 24.40 38.36 35.59
CA GLU A 82 23.26 38.64 36.48
C GLU A 82 22.99 37.47 37.43
N ASN A 83 22.97 36.25 36.88
CA ASN A 83 22.62 35.05 37.64
C ASN A 83 23.83 34.19 38.04
N HIS A 84 25.06 34.58 37.66
CA HIS A 84 26.29 33.79 37.82
C HIS A 84 26.13 32.33 37.40
N THR A 85 25.46 32.12 36.26
CA THR A 85 25.18 30.80 35.70
C THR A 85 25.59 30.73 34.24
N TYR A 86 26.05 29.56 33.83
CA TYR A 86 26.28 29.24 32.44
C TYR A 86 24.99 28.73 31.80
N SER A 87 24.60 29.27 30.65
CA SER A 87 23.49 28.77 29.84
C SER A 87 23.98 28.38 28.46
N ASN A 88 23.47 27.27 27.93
CA ASN A 88 23.71 26.93 26.53
C ASN A 88 22.54 27.47 25.71
N PRO A 89 22.73 28.47 24.84
CA PRO A 89 21.64 29.03 24.04
C PRO A 89 21.14 28.06 22.96
N GLN A 90 21.89 27.01 22.66
CA GLN A 90 21.58 26.03 21.62
C GLN A 90 21.65 24.62 22.22
N ALA A 91 20.66 23.78 21.93
CA ALA A 91 20.65 22.38 22.34
C ALA A 91 21.56 21.55 21.42
N ASP A 92 22.13 20.48 21.96
CA ASP A 92 22.74 19.44 21.14
C ASP A 92 21.68 18.82 20.23
N ASP A 93 22.03 18.55 18.96
CA ASP A 93 21.08 17.99 18.02
C ASP A 93 21.74 17.17 16.91
N TRP A 94 20.92 16.33 16.28
CA TRP A 94 21.27 15.57 15.08
C TRP A 94 20.90 16.37 13.83
N MET A 95 21.89 16.59 12.97
CA MET A 95 21.73 17.27 11.68
C MET A 95 21.81 16.23 10.54
N PRO A 96 20.68 15.86 9.92
CA PRO A 96 20.70 15.02 8.73
C PRO A 96 21.27 15.77 7.53
N THR A 97 22.06 15.09 6.70
CA THR A 97 22.35 15.57 5.34
C THR A 97 21.09 15.44 4.49
N THR A 98 20.56 14.22 4.41
CA THR A 98 19.28 13.84 3.82
C THR A 98 18.80 12.52 4.45
N ASN A 99 17.50 12.39 4.68
CA ASN A 99 16.95 11.41 5.63
C ASN A 99 15.56 10.89 5.23
N THR A 100 15.22 10.91 3.94
CA THR A 100 13.90 10.46 3.47
C THR A 100 13.97 9.05 2.90
N ILE A 101 13.05 8.19 3.35
CA ILE A 101 12.74 6.91 2.70
C ILE A 101 11.44 7.11 1.91
N ARG A 102 11.43 6.72 0.64
CA ARG A 102 10.27 6.82 -0.26
C ARG A 102 9.79 5.44 -0.63
N LEU A 103 8.50 5.19 -0.50
CA LEU A 103 7.88 3.93 -0.89
C LEU A 103 6.68 4.18 -1.80
N GLY A 104 6.57 3.34 -2.82
CA GLY A 104 5.46 3.31 -3.75
C GLY A 104 4.80 1.94 -3.83
N ASN A 105 3.47 1.91 -3.79
CA ASN A 105 2.74 0.64 -3.95
C ASN A 105 2.41 0.37 -5.43
N HIS A 106 2.91 -0.76 -5.93
CA HIS A 106 2.59 -1.34 -7.24
C HIS A 106 1.80 -2.66 -7.12
N SER A 107 1.39 -3.03 -5.90
CA SER A 107 0.61 -4.22 -5.62
C SER A 107 -0.81 -4.09 -6.17
N ASN A 108 -1.46 -5.20 -6.47
CA ASN A 108 -2.90 -5.21 -6.80
C ASN A 108 -3.81 -5.27 -5.56
N ILE A 109 -3.23 -5.00 -4.39
CA ILE A 109 -3.90 -4.92 -3.10
C ILE A 109 -3.34 -3.73 -2.31
N PRO A 110 -4.10 -3.19 -1.36
CA PRO A 110 -3.56 -2.25 -0.39
C PRO A 110 -2.52 -2.93 0.51
N ILE A 111 -1.47 -2.19 0.86
CA ILE A 111 -0.39 -2.67 1.75
C ILE A 111 -0.25 -1.76 2.97
N GLY A 112 0.10 -2.38 4.10
CA GLY A 112 0.54 -1.68 5.30
C GLY A 112 2.06 -1.63 5.37
N VAL A 113 2.61 -0.46 5.70
CA VAL A 113 4.04 -0.22 5.87
C VAL A 113 4.33 0.27 7.28
N THR A 114 5.31 -0.34 7.95
CA THR A 114 5.83 0.10 9.25
C THR A 114 7.35 0.19 9.25
N PHE A 115 7.89 1.11 10.05
CA PHE A 115 9.32 1.36 10.21
C PHE A 115 9.75 1.12 11.64
N ALA A 116 10.91 0.50 11.82
CA ALA A 116 11.54 0.32 13.12
C ALA A 116 13.03 0.61 13.02
N TYR A 117 13.60 1.23 14.06
CA TYR A 117 15.04 1.44 14.18
C TYR A 117 15.62 0.54 15.25
N THR A 118 16.75 -0.08 14.94
CA THR A 118 17.53 -0.89 15.88
C THR A 118 18.91 -0.26 16.04
N PRO A 119 19.26 0.27 17.23
CA PRO A 119 20.60 0.79 17.48
C PRO A 119 21.61 -0.35 17.47
N LYS A 120 22.83 -0.06 17.03
CA LYS A 120 23.97 -0.97 17.12
C LYS A 120 24.52 -0.96 18.55
N ASP A 121 25.18 -2.04 18.95
CA ASP A 121 25.89 -2.12 20.24
C ASP A 121 26.81 -0.90 20.43
N GLY A 122 26.69 -0.25 21.59
CA GLY A 122 27.40 0.99 21.91
C GLY A 122 26.66 2.28 21.56
N PHE A 123 25.48 2.20 20.93
CA PHE A 123 24.63 3.34 20.56
C PHE A 123 23.19 3.21 21.08
N SER A 124 22.99 2.50 22.19
CA SER A 124 21.65 2.25 22.78
C SER A 124 20.88 3.52 23.15
N ASP A 125 21.60 4.62 23.37
CA ASP A 125 21.01 5.92 23.70
C ASP A 125 20.49 6.66 22.45
N VAL A 126 20.82 6.18 21.25
CA VAL A 126 20.32 6.73 19.99
C VAL A 126 19.01 6.05 19.62
N SER A 127 17.98 6.85 19.32
CA SER A 127 16.69 6.39 18.82
C SER A 127 16.29 7.15 17.57
N ALA A 128 15.39 6.58 16.77
CA ALA A 128 14.91 7.21 15.55
C ALA A 128 13.40 7.37 15.54
N LYS A 129 12.95 8.55 15.12
CA LYS A 129 11.57 8.93 14.93
C LYS A 129 11.24 9.04 13.46
N PHE A 130 10.11 8.44 13.07
CA PHE A 130 9.61 8.48 11.70
C PHE A 130 8.41 9.42 11.60
N THR A 131 8.52 10.41 10.71
CA THR A 131 7.41 11.29 10.34
C THR A 131 6.92 10.90 8.95
N LEU A 132 5.67 10.46 8.86
CA LEU A 132 5.13 9.90 7.62
C LEU A 132 4.32 10.96 6.86
N LYS A 133 4.61 11.09 5.56
CA LYS A 133 3.87 11.94 4.64
C LYS A 133 3.36 11.10 3.48
N LYS A 134 2.04 11.02 3.32
CA LYS A 134 1.39 10.39 2.16
C LYS A 134 0.99 11.49 1.21
N ASN A 135 1.47 11.45 -0.04
CA ASN A 135 1.15 12.47 -1.05
C ASN A 135 1.34 13.92 -0.55
N ASN A 136 2.44 14.17 0.19
CA ASN A 136 2.79 15.43 0.86
C ASN A 136 1.95 15.83 2.08
N GLU A 137 0.99 15.02 2.52
CA GLU A 137 0.21 15.25 3.73
C GLU A 137 0.69 14.39 4.89
N SER A 138 0.85 14.97 6.07
CA SER A 138 1.26 14.22 7.27
C SER A 138 0.18 13.22 7.67
N VAL A 139 0.52 11.93 7.70
CA VAL A 139 -0.43 10.83 7.98
C VAL A 139 -0.12 10.03 9.24
N GLY A 140 0.93 10.40 9.98
CA GLY A 140 1.22 9.76 11.25
C GLY A 140 2.62 10.05 11.78
N THR A 141 2.85 9.62 13.01
CA THR A 141 4.15 9.59 13.70
C THR A 141 4.39 8.16 14.22
N GLU A 142 5.65 7.73 14.30
CA GLU A 142 6.19 6.49 14.92
C GLU A 142 5.22 5.33 15.24
N GLY A 143 5.50 4.16 14.67
CA GLY A 143 4.72 2.94 14.93
C GLY A 143 3.35 2.90 14.25
N SER A 144 2.91 4.02 13.66
CA SER A 144 1.73 4.08 12.81
C SER A 144 1.98 3.30 11.52
N MET A 145 1.15 2.29 11.26
CA MET A 145 1.10 1.63 9.96
C MET A 145 0.50 2.61 8.94
N CYS A 146 1.26 2.93 7.89
CA CYS A 146 0.72 3.70 6.76
C CYS A 146 0.12 2.72 5.75
N ILE A 147 -1.12 2.98 5.34
CA ILE A 147 -1.76 2.21 4.28
C ILE A 147 -1.53 2.92 2.95
N LEU A 148 -0.90 2.20 2.03
CA LEU A 148 -0.85 2.55 0.62
C LEU A 148 -1.93 1.76 -0.10
N ASP A 149 -2.79 2.46 -0.82
CA ASP A 149 -3.86 1.87 -1.62
C ASP A 149 -3.28 1.05 -2.77
N GLU A 150 -4.08 0.15 -3.34
CA GLU A 150 -3.66 -0.66 -4.49
C GLU A 150 -3.15 0.22 -5.64
N GLY A 151 -2.10 -0.25 -6.32
CA GLY A 151 -1.58 0.41 -7.50
C GLY A 151 -2.62 0.36 -8.60
N LYS A 152 -3.10 1.52 -9.07
CA LYS A 152 -4.01 1.55 -10.22
C LYS A 152 -3.26 1.05 -11.45
N ASN A 153 -3.71 -0.06 -12.03
CA ASN A 153 -3.31 -0.50 -13.37
C ASN A 153 -3.81 0.52 -14.40
N VAL A 154 -3.10 1.63 -14.54
CA VAL A 154 -3.27 2.55 -15.65
C VAL A 154 -1.96 2.48 -16.43
N GLU A 155 -2.07 2.41 -17.75
CA GLU A 155 -1.01 2.17 -18.75
C GLU A 155 0.17 3.17 -18.73
N ASN A 156 0.40 3.88 -17.64
CA ASN A 156 1.50 4.79 -17.45
C ASN A 156 1.94 4.70 -15.99
N SER A 157 3.15 4.15 -15.80
CA SER A 157 4.03 3.94 -14.63
C SER A 157 4.03 4.98 -13.48
N ILE A 158 2.89 5.58 -13.16
CA ILE A 158 2.74 6.57 -12.10
C ILE A 158 2.31 5.82 -10.86
N ILE A 159 3.23 5.71 -9.90
CA ILE A 159 2.90 5.31 -8.54
C ILE A 159 1.89 6.33 -8.01
N THR A 160 0.61 5.94 -7.97
CA THR A 160 -0.47 6.83 -7.56
C THR A 160 -0.50 7.07 -6.06
N ASP A 161 0.13 6.19 -5.29
CA ASP A 161 0.16 6.31 -3.84
C ASP A 161 1.55 6.08 -3.28
N GLN A 162 2.10 7.14 -2.68
CA GLN A 162 3.46 7.20 -2.16
C GLN A 162 3.46 7.65 -0.72
N VAL A 163 4.38 7.07 0.05
CA VAL A 163 4.69 7.52 1.41
C VAL A 163 6.17 7.86 1.52
N ASP A 164 6.42 9.05 2.04
CA ASP A 164 7.73 9.51 2.46
C ASP A 164 7.84 9.38 3.99
N ALA A 165 8.83 8.65 4.46
CA ALA A 165 9.20 8.57 5.87
C ALA A 165 10.45 9.42 6.11
N LEU A 166 10.28 10.54 6.80
CA LEU A 166 11.39 11.39 7.24
C LEU A 166 11.92 10.86 8.57
N VAL A 167 13.22 10.56 8.62
CA VAL A 167 13.89 9.96 9.78
C VAL A 167 14.57 11.04 10.63
N GLY A 168 14.08 11.30 11.84
CA GLY A 168 14.78 12.10 12.83
C GLY A 168 15.52 11.21 13.83
N LEU A 169 16.72 11.59 14.25
CA LEU A 169 17.41 10.91 15.35
C LEU A 169 17.31 11.73 16.64
N SER A 170 17.35 11.05 17.77
CA SER A 170 17.41 11.64 19.10
C SER A 170 18.36 10.86 20.00
N GLY A 171 18.68 11.45 21.16
CA GLY A 171 19.70 10.91 22.05
C GLY A 171 21.09 11.45 21.73
N LYS A 172 22.12 10.90 22.37
CA LYS A 172 23.48 11.45 22.31
C LYS A 172 24.45 10.52 21.59
N MET A 173 25.23 11.07 20.67
CA MET A 173 26.37 10.37 20.08
C MET A 173 27.53 10.29 21.08
N PRO A 174 28.14 9.11 21.31
CA PRO A 174 29.33 9.04 22.17
C PRO A 174 30.50 9.79 21.54
N SER A 175 31.17 10.66 22.32
CA SER A 175 32.21 11.58 21.84
C SER A 175 33.49 10.90 21.35
N SER A 176 33.67 9.60 21.59
CA SER A 176 34.79 8.80 21.06
C SER A 176 34.70 8.58 19.54
N TYR A 177 33.55 8.84 18.92
CA TYR A 177 33.32 8.64 17.49
C TYR A 177 33.36 9.99 16.76
N THR A 178 34.45 10.25 16.04
CA THR A 178 34.68 11.53 15.32
C THR A 178 34.57 11.40 13.80
N SER A 179 34.25 10.21 13.30
CA SER A 179 34.04 9.92 11.88
C SER A 179 32.68 9.25 11.66
N MET A 180 32.14 9.34 10.44
CA MET A 180 30.91 8.63 10.06
C MET A 180 31.04 7.14 10.40
N THR A 181 30.10 6.65 11.19
CA THR A 181 30.12 5.31 11.78
C THR A 181 28.72 4.74 11.73
N ASP A 182 28.59 3.45 11.41
CA ASP A 182 27.30 2.77 11.47
C ASP A 182 26.80 2.71 12.93
N ILE A 183 25.72 3.43 13.21
CA ILE A 183 25.12 3.54 14.56
C ILE A 183 23.87 2.69 14.76
N GLY A 184 23.29 2.14 13.68
CA GLY A 184 22.09 1.31 13.74
C GLY A 184 21.56 0.95 12.36
N SER A 185 20.35 0.38 12.33
CA SER A 185 19.68 -0.03 11.10
C SER A 185 18.18 0.27 11.15
N ILE A 186 17.59 0.55 9.99
CA ILE A 186 16.14 0.74 9.84
C ILE A 186 15.57 -0.49 9.16
N THR A 187 14.57 -1.10 9.79
CA THR A 187 13.78 -2.21 9.23
C THR A 187 12.47 -1.67 8.70
N ILE A 188 12.16 -2.00 7.44
CA ILE A 188 10.89 -1.70 6.77
C ILE A 188 10.11 -3.01 6.71
N THR A 189 8.89 -3.03 7.24
CA THR A 189 7.99 -4.18 7.16
C THR A 189 6.81 -3.84 6.27
N ILE A 190 6.52 -4.70 5.30
CA ILE A 190 5.42 -4.58 4.34
C ILE A 190 4.52 -5.80 4.50
N ALA A 191 3.22 -5.58 4.62
CA ALA A 191 2.22 -6.63 4.69
C ALA A 191 0.96 -6.22 3.94
N GLU A 192 0.08 -7.18 3.64
CA GLU A 192 -1.28 -6.85 3.20
C GLU A 192 -1.96 -5.95 4.25
N ALA A 193 -2.62 -4.89 3.80
CA ALA A 193 -3.37 -4.02 4.70
C ALA A 193 -4.52 -4.82 5.33
N THR A 194 -4.41 -5.12 6.61
CA THR A 194 -5.57 -5.63 7.35
C THR A 194 -6.49 -4.46 7.64
N ALA A 195 -7.73 -4.52 7.16
CA ALA A 195 -8.76 -3.57 7.56
C ALA A 195 -8.83 -3.54 9.09
N THR A 196 -8.39 -2.45 9.71
CA THR A 196 -8.68 -2.18 11.11
C THR A 196 -10.20 -2.02 11.19
N ASN A 197 -10.88 -3.04 11.73
CA ASN A 197 -12.29 -2.90 12.12
C ASN A 197 -12.41 -1.67 13.02
N SER A 198 -13.34 -0.80 12.64
CA SER A 198 -13.68 0.50 13.22
C SER A 198 -13.72 0.54 14.75
#